data_AF-A0A7S2FD11-F1
#
_entry.id   AF-A0A7S2FD11-F1
#
_cell.length_a   1.000
_cell.length_b   1.000
_cell.length_c   1.000
_cell.angle_alpha   90.00
_cell.angle_beta   90.00
_cell.angle_gamma   90.00
#
_symmetry.space_group_name_H-M   'P 1'
#
loop_
_entity.id
_entity.type
_entity.pdbx_description
1 polymer ?
#
loop_
_entity_poly.entity_id
_entity_poly.type
_entity_poly.pdbx_seq_one_letter_code
_entity_poly.pdbx_strand_id
1 'polypeptide(L)'
;VRWRTRVAAMGGGKAPLAFLGKKSWHTKNLKNVERVWIAEEREKAEQRKLEELQKQIEEEREMVELRKLQGQAGIGKGGGEKVDWMYEGPMAETGTGGAGGTAAADEEYMLGKE
;
A
#
# COMPACT_ATOMS: atom_id res chain seq x y z
N VAL A 1 -27.69 65.17 42.52
CA VAL A 1 -26.30 64.78 42.85
C VAL A 1 -26.37 63.37 43.42
N ARG A 2 -26.01 62.29 42.71
CA ARG A 2 -24.65 61.88 42.35
C ARG A 2 -24.76 60.74 41.33
N TRP A 3 -24.21 60.97 40.15
CA TRP A 3 -23.85 59.93 39.19
C TRP A 3 -22.71 59.10 39.79
N ARG A 4 -22.82 57.77 39.73
CA ARG A 4 -21.68 56.88 39.90
C ARG A 4 -21.81 55.70 38.93
N THR A 5 -21.28 55.92 37.74
CA THR A 5 -20.76 54.92 36.82
C THR A 5 -19.65 54.09 37.49
N ARG A 6 -19.76 52.75 37.50
CA ARG A 6 -18.90 51.87 36.67
C ARG A 6 -19.03 50.38 37.03
N VAL A 7 -19.15 49.63 35.93
CA VAL A 7 -18.47 48.36 35.60
C VAL A 7 -18.88 47.14 36.42
N ALA A 8 -19.89 46.45 35.89
CA ALA A 8 -19.93 45.01 35.96
C ALA A 8 -18.86 44.45 35.00
N ALA A 9 -17.85 43.78 35.56
CA ALA A 9 -16.96 42.91 34.82
C ALA A 9 -16.78 41.61 35.60
N MET A 10 -16.59 40.52 34.85
CA MET A 10 -16.24 39.14 35.25
C MET A 10 -17.46 38.23 35.49
N GLY A 11 -17.69 37.17 34.71
CA GLY A 11 -16.91 36.62 33.60
C GLY A 11 -17.61 35.43 32.94
N GLY A 12 -17.14 35.09 31.73
CA GLY A 12 -17.13 33.71 31.24
C GLY A 12 -18.42 33.15 30.63
N GLY A 13 -19.15 33.91 29.83
CA GLY A 13 -20.19 33.33 28.97
C GLY A 13 -19.57 32.39 27.93
N LYS A 14 -19.50 31.08 28.20
CA LYS A 14 -19.35 30.09 27.13
C LYS A 14 -20.58 30.20 26.25
N ALA A 15 -20.39 30.92 25.15
CA ALA A 15 -21.35 31.37 24.17
C ALA A 15 -22.35 30.28 23.71
N PRO A 16 -23.51 30.65 23.15
CA PRO A 16 -24.59 29.79 22.66
C PRO A 16 -24.19 28.70 21.66
N LEU A 17 -22.91 28.54 21.32
CA LEU A 17 -22.34 27.52 20.43
C LEU A 17 -21.67 26.35 21.18
N ALA A 18 -21.47 26.45 22.50
CA ALA A 18 -20.85 25.38 23.30
C ALA A 18 -21.66 24.07 23.27
N PHE A 19 -22.96 24.14 22.99
CA PHE A 19 -23.80 22.95 22.82
C PHE A 19 -23.46 22.14 21.56
N LEU A 20 -22.86 22.76 20.54
CA LEU A 20 -22.47 22.08 19.30
C LEU A 20 -21.36 21.06 19.56
N GLY A 21 -20.43 21.33 20.47
CA GLY A 21 -19.38 20.38 20.86
C GLY A 21 -19.91 19.10 21.53
N LYS A 22 -21.12 19.13 22.07
CA LYS A 22 -21.81 17.96 22.63
C LYS A 22 -22.49 17.09 21.56
N LYS A 23 -22.53 17.55 20.31
CA LYS A 23 -23.16 16.82 19.20
C LYS A 23 -22.19 15.84 18.55
N SER A 24 -22.69 14.66 18.21
CA SER A 24 -21.90 13.58 17.59
C SER A 24 -21.37 13.94 16.20
N TRP A 25 -22.10 14.74 15.44
CA TRP A 25 -21.73 15.18 14.09
C TRP A 25 -20.78 16.38 14.06
N HIS A 26 -20.41 16.95 15.20
CA HIS A 26 -19.52 18.11 15.23
C HIS A 26 -18.11 17.76 14.72
N THR A 27 -17.52 18.62 13.90
CA THR A 27 -16.22 18.37 13.23
C THR A 27 -15.07 18.17 14.20
N LYS A 28 -15.09 18.87 15.34
CA LYS A 28 -14.07 18.75 16.40
C LYS A 28 -14.36 17.63 17.42
N ASN A 29 -15.33 16.76 17.17
CA ASN A 29 -15.58 15.62 18.06
C ASN A 29 -14.39 14.66 17.96
N LEU A 30 -13.80 14.29 19.11
CA LEU A 30 -12.63 13.40 19.16
C LEU A 30 -12.84 12.09 18.40
N LYS A 31 -14.05 11.50 18.47
CA LYS A 31 -14.37 10.27 17.73
C LYS A 31 -14.34 10.46 16.21
N ASN A 32 -14.70 11.64 15.72
CA ASN A 32 -14.65 11.94 14.28
C ASN A 32 -13.22 12.23 13.85
N VAL A 33 -12.46 12.96 14.66
CA VAL A 33 -11.03 13.23 14.42
C VAL A 33 -10.24 11.92 14.38
N GLU A 34 -10.51 11.01 15.32
CA GLU A 34 -9.89 9.68 15.35
C GLU A 34 -10.23 8.85 14.10
N ARG A 35 -11.49 8.87 13.64
CA ARG A 35 -11.88 8.17 12.42
C ARG A 35 -11.20 8.73 11.17
N VAL A 36 -11.08 10.05 11.08
CA VAL A 36 -10.38 10.71 9.97
C VAL A 36 -8.90 10.34 10.03
N TRP A 37 -8.27 10.39 11.20
CA TRP A 37 -6.87 10.00 11.37
C TRP A 37 -6.60 8.55 10.97
N ILE A 38 -7.48 7.61 11.36
CA ILE A 38 -7.35 6.20 10.95
C ILE A 38 -7.48 6.06 9.42
N ALA A 39 -8.37 6.82 8.78
CA ALA A 39 -8.52 6.80 7.33
C ALA A 39 -7.28 7.37 6.63
N GLU A 40 -6.75 8.50 7.13
CA GLU A 40 -5.52 9.13 6.61
C GLU A 40 -4.30 8.20 6.77
N GLU A 41 -4.17 7.51 7.90
CA GLU A 41 -3.06 6.59 8.14
C GLU A 41 -3.13 5.36 7.21
N ARG A 42 -4.34 4.85 6.95
CA ARG A 42 -4.55 3.76 5.97
C ARG A 42 -4.21 4.21 4.56
N GLU A 43 -4.69 5.38 4.15
CA GLU A 43 -4.41 5.95 2.83
C GLU A 43 -2.89 6.18 2.65
N LYS A 44 -2.21 6.70 3.67
CA LYS A 44 -0.76 6.86 3.65
C LYS A 44 -0.01 5.52 3.54
N ALA A 45 -0.50 4.46 4.19
CA ALA A 45 0.07 3.13 4.07
C ALA A 45 -0.14 2.55 2.66
N GLU A 46 -1.29 2.79 2.03
CA GLU A 46 -1.57 2.39 0.66
C GLU A 46 -0.71 3.16 -0.34
N GLN A 47 -0.60 4.49 -0.18
CA GLN A 47 0.27 5.34 -1.00
C GLN A 47 1.72 4.86 -0.96
N ARG A 48 2.26 4.54 0.22
CA ARG A 48 3.62 3.99 0.36
C ARG A 48 3.82 2.68 -0.39
N LYS A 49 2.82 1.77 -0.34
CA LYS A 49 2.88 0.51 -1.09
C LYS A 49 2.84 0.76 -2.60
N LEU A 50 2.05 1.72 -3.05
CA LEU A 50 1.99 2.10 -4.46
C LEU A 50 3.31 2.74 -4.92
N GLU A 51 3.94 3.58 -4.11
CA GLU A 51 5.25 4.16 -4.40
C GLU A 51 6.33 3.07 -4.53
N GLU A 52 6.32 2.09 -3.63
CA GLU A 52 7.24 0.95 -3.70
C GLU A 52 7.05 0.13 -4.98
N LEU A 53 5.81 -0.17 -5.37
CA LEU A 53 5.50 -0.86 -6.62
C LEU A 53 5.89 -0.03 -7.85
N GLN A 54 5.63 1.28 -7.83
CA GLN A 54 6.06 2.18 -8.90
C GLN A 54 7.57 2.18 -9.06
N LYS A 55 8.33 2.16 -7.96
CA LYS A 55 9.79 2.06 -7.99
C LYS A 55 10.25 0.75 -8.62
N GLN A 56 9.63 -0.37 -8.26
CA GLN A 56 9.96 -1.67 -8.86
C GLN A 56 9.72 -1.67 -10.38
N ILE A 57 8.60 -1.11 -10.84
CA ILE A 57 8.31 -1.00 -12.27
C ILE A 57 9.34 -0.14 -13.01
N GLU A 58 9.78 0.96 -12.40
CA GLU A 58 10.81 1.82 -13.00
C GLU A 58 12.16 1.08 -13.09
N GLU A 59 12.56 0.38 -12.03
CA GLU A 59 13.77 -0.45 -12.04
C GLU A 59 13.71 -1.55 -13.11
N GLU A 60 12.57 -2.23 -13.26
CA GLU A 60 12.36 -3.22 -14.34
C GLU A 60 12.45 -2.58 -15.72
N ARG A 61 11.90 -1.38 -15.91
CA ARG A 61 11.99 -0.65 -17.18
C ARG A 61 13.43 -0.28 -17.51
N GLU A 62 14.18 0.27 -16.56
CA GLU A 62 15.59 0.60 -16.73
C GLU A 62 16.40 -0.64 -17.15
N MET A 63 16.17 -1.78 -16.50
CA MET A 63 16.84 -3.05 -16.84
C MET A 63 16.48 -3.53 -18.25
N VAL A 64 15.21 -3.45 -18.64
CA VAL A 64 14.76 -3.81 -19.99
C VAL A 64 15.38 -2.89 -21.04
N GLU A 65 15.47 -1.59 -20.76
CA GLU A 65 16.11 -0.62 -21.66
C GLU A 65 17.61 -0.91 -21.83
N LEU A 66 18.33 -1.17 -20.74
CA LEU A 66 19.74 -1.55 -20.78
C LEU A 66 19.95 -2.83 -21.60
N ARG A 67 19.12 -3.86 -21.39
CA ARG A 67 19.16 -5.11 -22.14
C ARG A 67 18.88 -4.88 -23.62
N LYS A 68 17.91 -4.03 -23.95
CA LYS A 68 17.58 -3.65 -25.33
C LYS A 68 18.75 -2.91 -26.00
N LEU A 69 19.45 -2.03 -25.28
CA LEU A 69 20.64 -1.33 -25.77
C LEU A 69 21.82 -2.28 -25.97
N GLN A 70 22.06 -3.21 -25.05
CA GLN A 70 23.08 -4.26 -25.20
C GLN A 70 22.82 -5.14 -26.44
N GLY A 71 21.56 -5.52 -26.67
CA GLY A 71 21.16 -6.26 -27.86
C GLY A 71 21.38 -5.48 -29.16
N GLN A 72 21.10 -4.17 -29.18
CA GLN A 72 21.36 -3.30 -30.33
C GLN A 72 22.86 -3.09 -30.59
N ALA A 73 23.67 -3.01 -29.54
CA ALA A 73 25.13 -2.89 -29.64
C ALA A 73 25.82 -4.18 -30.10
N GLY A 74 25.08 -5.30 -30.23
CA GLY A 74 25.63 -6.60 -30.63
C GLY A 74 26.55 -7.25 -29.58
N ILE A 75 26.65 -6.68 -28.39
CA ILE A 75 27.45 -7.17 -27.27
C ILE A 75 26.48 -7.81 -26.27
N GLY A 76 26.02 -9.02 -26.59
CA GLY A 76 25.06 -9.76 -25.74
C GLY A 76 24.45 -10.96 -26.46
N LYS A 77 24.38 -12.11 -25.76
CA LYS A 77 24.01 -13.42 -26.29
C LYS A 77 22.53 -13.44 -26.75
N GLY A 78 22.30 -13.03 -28.00
CA GLY A 78 21.00 -12.65 -28.57
C GLY A 78 19.94 -13.72 -28.78
N GLY A 79 19.71 -14.64 -27.84
CA GLY A 79 18.62 -15.62 -28.00
C GLY A 79 18.22 -16.44 -26.77
N GLY A 80 19.07 -16.56 -25.75
CA GLY A 80 18.80 -17.44 -24.60
C GLY A 80 17.71 -16.89 -23.67
N GLU A 81 17.74 -15.58 -23.40
CA GLU A 81 16.92 -14.97 -22.35
C GLU A 81 15.45 -14.73 -22.79
N LYS A 82 15.07 -15.10 -24.02
CA LYS A 82 13.65 -15.25 -24.42
C LYS A 82 13.08 -16.63 -24.11
N VAL A 83 13.94 -17.58 -23.74
CA VAL A 83 13.59 -18.96 -23.42
C VAL A 83 13.76 -19.22 -21.92
N ASP A 84 14.50 -18.38 -21.19
CA ASP A 84 14.64 -18.51 -19.72
C ASP A 84 13.30 -18.46 -18.98
N TRP A 85 12.35 -17.60 -19.38
CA TRP A 85 11.01 -17.61 -18.75
C TRP A 85 10.29 -18.98 -18.86
N MET A 86 10.63 -19.80 -19.88
CA MET A 86 10.10 -21.17 -20.05
C MET A 86 10.77 -22.15 -19.09
N TYR A 87 11.98 -21.84 -18.63
CA TYR A 87 12.80 -22.64 -17.71
C TYR A 87 13.00 -21.97 -16.34
N GLU A 88 12.26 -20.93 -15.98
CA GLU A 88 12.32 -20.26 -14.67
C GLU A 88 11.05 -20.47 -13.83
N GLY A 89 10.05 -21.19 -14.36
CA GLY A 89 8.86 -21.56 -13.60
C GLY A 89 9.19 -22.42 -12.37
N PRO A 90 8.24 -22.66 -11.45
CA PRO A 90 8.46 -23.41 -10.20
C PRO A 90 9.02 -24.83 -10.40
N MET A 91 8.99 -25.35 -11.63
CA MET A 91 9.63 -26.60 -12.05
C MET A 91 11.16 -26.54 -12.15
N ALA A 92 11.76 -25.35 -12.26
CA ALA A 92 13.19 -25.18 -12.49
C ALA A 92 13.98 -24.77 -11.26
N GLU A 93 13.36 -24.08 -10.30
CA GLU A 93 13.96 -23.80 -8.99
C GLU A 93 14.12 -25.10 -8.17
N THR A 94 13.20 -26.06 -8.37
CA THR A 94 13.41 -27.46 -8.04
C THR A 94 14.22 -28.13 -9.16
N GLY A 95 15.55 -28.16 -9.04
CA GLY A 95 16.40 -29.00 -9.88
C GLY A 95 16.16 -30.50 -9.65
N THR A 96 14.93 -30.96 -9.91
CA THR A 96 14.34 -32.30 -9.97
C THR A 96 12.83 -32.09 -9.94
N GLY A 97 12.12 -32.39 -11.02
CA GLY A 97 10.66 -32.59 -11.11
C GLY A 97 9.78 -31.82 -10.12
N GLY A 98 9.20 -30.71 -10.59
CA GLY A 98 8.43 -29.76 -9.78
C GLY A 98 7.26 -30.34 -8.98
N ALA A 99 7.12 -29.80 -7.77
CA ALA A 99 5.95 -29.92 -6.92
C ALA A 99 5.69 -28.57 -6.23
N GLY A 100 5.03 -27.67 -6.96
CA GLY A 100 4.43 -26.44 -6.44
C GLY A 100 2.89 -26.47 -6.38
N GLY A 101 2.28 -27.57 -6.86
CA GLY A 101 1.01 -28.08 -6.39
C GLY A 101 1.35 -29.20 -5.39
N THR A 102 0.55 -29.34 -4.34
CA THR A 102 0.75 -30.31 -3.24
C THR A 102 1.41 -31.61 -3.72
N ALA A 103 2.69 -31.81 -3.42
CA ALA A 103 3.43 -33.03 -3.78
C ALA A 103 2.64 -34.30 -3.41
N ALA A 104 1.90 -34.25 -2.30
CA ALA A 104 0.99 -35.32 -1.88
C ALA A 104 -0.17 -35.60 -2.86
N ALA A 105 -0.81 -34.59 -3.45
CA ALA A 105 -1.94 -34.80 -4.37
C ALA A 105 -1.47 -35.21 -5.77
N ASP A 106 -0.30 -34.72 -6.22
CA ASP A 106 0.28 -35.13 -7.49
C ASP A 106 0.84 -36.57 -7.42
N GLU A 107 1.38 -37.00 -6.27
CA GLU A 107 1.78 -38.39 -6.01
C GLU A 107 0.57 -39.34 -5.96
N GLU A 108 -0.54 -38.90 -5.34
CA GLU A 108 -1.79 -39.67 -5.24
C GLU A 108 -2.44 -39.89 -6.62
N TYR A 109 -2.43 -38.87 -7.48
CA TYR A 109 -2.96 -38.95 -8.85
C TYR A 109 -2.12 -39.86 -9.76
N MET A 110 -0.79 -39.90 -9.57
CA MET A 110 0.11 -40.75 -10.36
C MET A 110 0.14 -42.21 -9.91
N LEU A 111 -0.28 -42.51 -8.68
CA LEU A 111 -0.32 -43.88 -8.13
C LEU A 111 -1.69 -44.56 -8.25
N GLY A 112 -2.67 -43.88 -8.84
CA GLY A 112 -3.98 -44.47 -9.18
C GLY A 112 -4.71 -45.06 -7.98
N LYS A 113 -4.52 -44.48 -6.79
CA LYS A 113 -5.29 -44.84 -5.59
C LYS A 113 -6.45 -43.88 -5.45
N GLU A 114 -7.62 -44.36 -5.85
CA GLU A 114 -8.89 -43.92 -5.27
C GLU A 114 -9.15 -44.61 -3.93
#